data_AF-A0A5Y2SKW0-F1
#
_entry.id   AF-A0A5Y2SKW0-F1
#
_cell.length_a   1.000
_cell.length_b   1.000
_cell.length_c   1.000
_cell.angle_alpha   90.00
_cell.angle_beta   90.00
_cell.angle_gamma   90.00
#
_symmetry.space_group_name_H-M   'P 1'
#
loop_
_entity.id
_entity.type
_entity.pdbx_description
1 polymer ?
#
loop_
_entity_poly.entity_id
_entity_poly.type
_entity_poly.pdbx_seq_one_letter_code
_entity_poly.pdbx_strand_id
1 'polypeptide(L)'
;MQEVKIYTASPSDLSPPVQSESFCVDLVLASDYRELEQKCAALAAENAHMQQVIGDVQTLYYESDGIVGYHLNGDIAKWDDVMPDLWSEAPATDAFLAEVRAQGVEMAITHIEQTISPNHETVLNEYAAKIRQEAAK
;
A
#
# COMPACT_ATOMS: atom_id res chain seq x y z
N MET A 1 4.28 7.74 9.68
CA MET A 1 2.84 7.61 9.37
C MET A 1 2.13 8.69 10.16
N GLN A 2 1.37 9.58 9.51
CA GLN A 2 0.59 10.59 10.21
C GLN A 2 -0.55 9.88 10.94
N GLU A 3 -0.78 10.21 12.20
CA GLU A 3 -1.81 9.57 13.02
C GLU A 3 -3.19 9.86 12.40
N VAL A 4 -4.00 8.81 12.19
CA VAL A 4 -5.35 8.96 11.64
C VAL A 4 -6.18 9.73 12.64
N LYS A 5 -6.71 10.89 12.23
CA LYS A 5 -7.59 11.69 13.08
C LYS A 5 -8.98 11.05 13.10
N ILE A 6 -9.29 10.44 14.23
CA ILE A 6 -10.60 9.87 14.51
C ILE A 6 -11.41 10.91 15.28
N TYR A 7 -12.58 11.25 14.74
CA TYR A 7 -13.53 12.17 15.36
C TYR A 7 -14.68 11.36 15.92
N THR A 8 -14.98 11.51 17.20
CA THR A 8 -16.15 10.84 17.80
C THR A 8 -17.34 11.79 17.75
N ALA A 9 -18.47 11.31 17.20
CA ALA A 9 -19.76 12.00 17.28
C ALA A 9 -20.73 11.20 18.13
N SER A 10 -21.54 11.93 18.92
CA SER A 10 -22.66 11.34 19.65
C SER A 10 -23.91 11.25 18.76
N PRO A 11 -24.90 10.40 19.09
CA PRO A 11 -26.14 10.29 18.33
C PRO A 11 -26.87 11.61 18.08
N SER A 12 -26.74 12.58 18.99
CA SER A 12 -27.34 13.91 18.89
C SER A 12 -26.63 14.86 17.93
N ASP A 13 -25.37 14.57 17.58
CA ASP A 13 -24.57 15.39 16.64
C ASP A 13 -24.85 15.03 15.17
N LEU A 14 -25.57 13.93 14.92
CA LEU A 14 -25.91 13.43 13.58
C LEU A 14 -27.19 14.07 13.04
N SER A 15 -27.32 14.13 11.71
CA SER A 15 -28.52 14.62 11.04
C SER A 15 -29.06 13.59 10.02
N PRO A 16 -30.28 13.04 10.23
CA PRO A 16 -31.17 13.30 11.36
C PRO A 16 -30.61 12.72 12.69
N PRO A 17 -30.97 13.31 13.85
CA PRO A 17 -30.50 12.82 15.15
C PRO A 17 -31.01 11.41 15.43
N VAL A 18 -30.14 10.54 15.94
CA VAL A 18 -30.49 9.16 16.29
C VAL A 18 -30.86 9.10 17.77
N GLN A 19 -32.01 8.52 18.10
CA GLN A 19 -32.56 8.55 19.47
C GLN A 19 -31.96 7.51 20.44
N SER A 20 -31.18 6.55 19.95
CA SER A 20 -30.57 5.54 20.82
C SER A 20 -29.22 6.03 21.35
N GLU A 21 -29.05 6.07 22.67
CA GLU A 21 -27.77 6.36 23.35
C GLU A 21 -26.69 5.27 23.13
N SER A 22 -27.00 4.23 22.35
CA SER A 22 -26.18 3.04 22.13
C SER A 22 -25.10 3.20 21.06
N PHE A 23 -24.95 4.38 20.44
CA PHE A 23 -24.17 4.54 19.22
C PHE A 23 -23.18 5.72 19.33
N CYS A 24 -21.93 5.43 19.65
CA CYS A 24 -20.83 6.35 19.36
C CYS A 24 -20.26 5.94 18.00
N VAL A 25 -20.12 6.88 17.06
CA VAL A 25 -19.44 6.62 15.78
C VAL A 25 -18.16 7.39 15.72
N ASP A 26 -17.10 6.64 15.43
CA ASP A 26 -15.84 7.17 14.99
C ASP A 26 -15.95 7.50 13.50
N LEU A 27 -15.71 8.77 13.17
CA LEU A 27 -15.85 9.37 11.86
C LEU A 27 -14.50 9.88 11.37
N VAL A 28 -14.28 9.79 10.06
CA VAL A 28 -13.17 10.46 9.37
C VAL A 28 -13.76 11.53 8.46
N LEU A 29 -13.21 12.75 8.52
CA LEU A 29 -13.68 13.82 7.66
C LEU A 29 -13.33 13.53 6.19
N ALA A 30 -14.26 13.86 5.28
CA ALA A 30 -14.03 13.70 3.85
C ALA A 30 -12.82 14.52 3.32
N SER A 31 -12.44 15.59 4.01
CA SER A 31 -11.21 16.35 3.75
C SER A 31 -9.97 15.53 4.04
N ASP A 32 -9.94 14.87 5.19
CA ASP A 32 -8.80 14.11 5.69
C ASP A 32 -8.61 12.84 4.85
N TYR A 33 -9.72 12.22 4.45
CA TYR A 33 -9.71 11.11 3.51
C TYR A 33 -9.14 11.52 2.13
N ARG A 34 -9.56 12.67 1.61
CA ARG A 34 -9.06 13.20 0.32
C ARG A 34 -7.57 13.55 0.38
N GLU A 35 -7.10 14.09 1.50
CA GLU A 35 -5.68 14.35 1.72
C GLU A 35 -4.88 13.03 1.72
N LEU A 36 -5.40 11.99 2.35
CA LEU A 36 -4.78 10.66 2.34
C LEU A 36 -4.76 10.05 0.93
N GLU A 37 -5.87 10.15 0.19
CA GLU A 37 -5.96 9.69 -1.19
C GLU A 37 -4.94 10.40 -2.10
N GLN A 38 -4.76 11.71 -1.93
CA GLN A 38 -3.74 12.47 -2.66
C GLN A 38 -2.32 12.00 -2.33
N LYS A 39 -2.02 11.71 -1.05
CA LYS A 39 -0.71 11.17 -0.64
C LYS A 39 -0.47 9.79 -1.24
N CYS A 40 -1.48 8.92 -1.23
CA CYS A 40 -1.40 7.60 -1.87
C CYS A 40 -1.17 7.70 -3.38
N ALA A 41 -1.87 8.61 -4.06
CA ALA A 41 -1.69 8.85 -5.49
C ALA A 41 -0.29 9.39 -5.82
N ALA A 42 0.23 10.30 -4.98
CA ALA A 42 1.60 10.81 -5.12
C ALA A 42 2.66 9.71 -4.94
N LEU A 43 2.53 8.88 -3.90
CA LEU A 43 3.43 7.74 -3.68
C LEU A 43 3.34 6.71 -4.82
N ALA A 44 2.14 6.43 -5.33
CA ALA A 44 1.96 5.53 -6.47
C ALA A 44 2.66 6.07 -7.73
N ALA A 45 2.60 7.38 -7.97
CA ALA A 45 3.30 8.02 -9.08
C ALA A 45 4.84 7.97 -8.91
N GLU A 46 5.34 8.20 -7.70
CA GLU A 46 6.77 8.08 -7.39
C GLU A 46 7.27 6.64 -7.58
N ASN A 47 6.53 5.64 -7.09
CA ASN A 47 6.85 4.23 -7.30
C ASN A 47 6.83 3.85 -8.79
N ALA A 48 5.85 4.32 -9.56
CA ALA A 48 5.80 4.06 -11.01
C ALA A 48 7.00 4.67 -11.74
N HIS A 49 7.43 5.87 -11.36
CA HIS A 49 8.63 6.50 -11.90
C HIS A 49 9.89 5.72 -11.51
N MET A 50 10.02 5.26 -10.26
CA MET A 50 11.14 4.42 -9.83
C MET A 50 11.19 3.11 -10.63
N GLN A 51 10.05 2.44 -10.84
CA GLN A 51 9.97 1.24 -11.66
C GLN A 51 10.39 1.50 -13.12
N GLN A 52 10.01 2.65 -13.69
CA GLN A 52 10.45 3.04 -15.02
C GLN A 52 11.97 3.20 -15.07
N VAL A 53 12.57 3.93 -14.12
CA VAL A 53 14.02 4.14 -14.05
C VAL A 53 14.77 2.80 -13.91
N ILE A 54 14.26 1.89 -13.06
CA ILE A 54 14.83 0.54 -12.94
C ILE A 54 14.74 -0.21 -14.26
N GLY A 55 13.61 -0.12 -14.97
CA GLY A 55 13.44 -0.70 -16.29
C GLY A 55 14.46 -0.18 -17.31
N ASP A 56 14.69 1.14 -17.35
CA ASP A 56 15.67 1.75 -18.23
C ASP A 56 17.10 1.27 -17.91
N VAL A 57 17.44 1.12 -16.63
CA VAL A 57 18.74 0.55 -16.20
C VAL A 57 18.86 -0.92 -16.57
N GLN A 58 17.79 -1.71 -16.46
CA GLN A 58 17.76 -3.10 -16.90
C GLN A 58 17.92 -3.22 -18.42
N THR A 59 17.38 -2.30 -19.21
CA THR A 59 17.64 -2.26 -20.66
C THR A 59 19.13 -2.06 -20.93
N LEU A 60 19.78 -1.10 -20.24
CA LEU A 60 21.22 -0.90 -20.36
C LEU A 60 22.03 -2.15 -19.97
N TYR A 61 21.57 -2.89 -18.95
CA TYR A 61 22.18 -4.17 -18.56
C TYR A 61 22.18 -5.17 -19.71
N TYR A 62 21.04 -5.38 -20.37
CA TYR A 62 20.91 -6.36 -21.45
C TYR A 62 21.56 -5.92 -22.77
N GLU A 63 21.67 -4.62 -23.00
CA GLU A 63 22.21 -4.05 -24.23
C GLU A 63 23.72 -3.72 -24.15
N SER A 64 24.39 -3.95 -23.02
CA SER A 64 25.81 -3.64 -22.84
C SER A 64 26.61 -4.75 -22.14
N ASP A 65 27.90 -4.82 -22.45
CA ASP A 65 28.80 -5.84 -21.90
C ASP A 65 29.30 -5.57 -20.47
N GLY A 66 28.98 -4.39 -19.92
CA GLY A 66 29.42 -3.93 -18.60
C GLY A 66 29.93 -2.48 -18.58
N ILE A 67 30.64 -2.09 -17.51
CA ILE A 67 31.17 -0.74 -17.31
C ILE A 67 32.70 -0.73 -17.47
N VAL A 68 33.20 0.09 -18.39
CA VAL A 68 34.65 0.31 -18.59
C VAL A 68 35.21 1.17 -17.46
N GLY A 69 36.38 0.77 -16.93
CA GLY A 69 37.18 1.61 -16.03
C GLY A 69 36.77 1.58 -14.57
N TYR A 70 35.76 0.78 -14.19
CA TYR A 70 35.33 0.61 -12.81
C TYR A 70 36.47 0.09 -11.90
N HIS A 71 37.26 -0.87 -12.39
CA HIS A 71 38.41 -1.41 -11.66
C HIS A 71 39.72 -0.62 -11.87
N LEU A 72 39.70 0.47 -12.65
CA LEU A 72 40.88 1.29 -13.01
C LEU A 72 42.06 0.51 -13.62
N ASN A 73 41.81 -0.67 -14.19
CA ASN A 73 42.81 -1.56 -14.78
C ASN A 73 42.61 -1.77 -16.30
N GLY A 74 41.60 -1.14 -16.90
CA GLY A 74 41.27 -1.26 -18.32
C GLY A 74 40.26 -2.37 -18.66
N ASP A 75 39.89 -3.21 -17.70
CA ASP A 75 38.90 -4.26 -17.91
C ASP A 75 37.46 -3.70 -17.87
N ILE A 76 36.55 -4.44 -18.51
CA ILE A 76 35.10 -4.19 -18.44
C ILE A 76 34.55 -4.94 -17.22
N ALA A 77 34.06 -4.20 -16.22
CA ALA A 77 33.40 -4.78 -15.07
C ALA A 77 31.99 -5.27 -15.46
N LYS A 78 31.64 -6.49 -15.07
CA LYS A 78 30.29 -7.00 -15.31
C LYS A 78 29.31 -6.29 -14.40
N TRP A 79 28.09 -6.11 -14.90
CA TRP A 79 27.05 -5.44 -14.15
C TRP A 79 26.73 -6.12 -12.81
N ASP A 80 26.83 -7.45 -12.74
CA ASP A 80 26.66 -8.20 -11.48
C ASP A 80 27.68 -7.79 -10.41
N ASP A 81 28.89 -7.36 -10.82
CA ASP A 81 29.94 -6.87 -9.91
C ASP A 81 29.74 -5.41 -9.50
N VAL A 82 29.07 -4.62 -10.33
CA VAL A 82 28.86 -3.18 -10.10
C VAL A 82 27.55 -2.89 -9.38
N MET A 83 26.51 -3.67 -9.69
CA MET A 83 25.14 -3.48 -9.22
C MET A 83 24.50 -4.84 -8.85
N PRO A 84 24.98 -5.51 -7.79
CA PRO A 84 24.49 -6.84 -7.42
C PRO A 84 23.00 -6.85 -7.04
N ASP A 85 22.48 -5.72 -6.54
CA ASP A 85 21.11 -5.58 -6.05
C ASP A 85 20.12 -5.06 -7.09
N LEU A 86 20.50 -4.96 -8.37
CA LEU A 86 19.62 -4.46 -9.43
C LEU A 86 18.32 -5.28 -9.57
N TRP A 87 18.34 -6.54 -9.14
CA TRP A 87 17.17 -7.44 -9.11
C TRP A 87 16.63 -7.70 -7.70
N SER A 88 17.06 -6.91 -6.72
CA SER A 88 16.52 -7.04 -5.36
C SER A 88 15.02 -6.69 -5.36
N GLU A 89 14.23 -7.62 -4.84
CA GLU A 89 12.81 -7.39 -4.60
C GLU A 89 12.62 -6.44 -3.41
N ALA A 90 11.42 -5.87 -3.28
CA ALA A 90 11.07 -4.95 -2.19
C ALA A 90 10.04 -5.57 -1.22
N PRO A 91 10.35 -6.70 -0.55
CA PRO A 91 9.37 -7.48 0.21
C PRO A 91 8.74 -6.69 1.36
N ALA A 92 9.46 -5.72 1.94
CA ALA A 92 8.91 -4.82 2.96
C ALA A 92 7.83 -3.89 2.41
N THR A 93 8.02 -3.38 1.18
CA THR A 93 7.04 -2.54 0.48
C THR A 93 5.84 -3.37 0.07
N ASP A 94 6.06 -4.58 -0.45
CA ASP A 94 4.98 -5.47 -0.86
C ASP A 94 4.12 -5.93 0.33
N ALA A 95 4.76 -6.27 1.46
CA ALA A 95 4.07 -6.57 2.71
C ALA A 95 3.28 -5.38 3.24
N PHE A 96 3.83 -4.16 3.16
CA PHE A 96 3.13 -2.94 3.55
C PHE A 96 1.90 -2.68 2.67
N LEU A 97 2.03 -2.78 1.34
CA LEU A 97 0.90 -2.61 0.42
C LEU A 97 -0.18 -3.68 0.61
N ALA A 98 0.22 -4.92 0.88
CA ALA A 98 -0.71 -6.00 1.19
C ALA A 98 -1.47 -5.76 2.50
N GLU A 99 -0.78 -5.26 3.54
CA GLU A 99 -1.41 -4.88 4.80
C GLU A 99 -2.42 -3.74 4.62
N VAL A 100 -2.07 -2.69 3.87
CA VAL A 100 -3.00 -1.60 3.55
C VAL A 100 -4.24 -2.10 2.81
N ARG A 101 -4.07 -3.04 1.85
CA ARG A 101 -5.20 -3.67 1.15
C ARG A 101 -6.06 -4.50 2.10
N ALA A 102 -5.45 -5.28 2.99
CA ALA A 102 -6.16 -6.08 3.99
C ALA A 102 -6.96 -5.21 4.96
N GLN A 103 -6.38 -4.10 5.44
CA GLN A 103 -7.07 -3.11 6.27
C GLN A 103 -8.26 -2.47 5.54
N GLY A 104 -8.14 -2.21 4.24
CA GLY A 104 -9.26 -1.73 3.43
C GLY A 104 -10.42 -2.73 3.35
N VAL A 105 -10.13 -4.03 3.26
CA VAL A 105 -11.14 -5.11 3.32
C VAL A 105 -11.78 -5.17 4.70
N GLU A 106 -10.98 -5.09 5.77
CA GLU A 106 -11.46 -5.09 7.16
C GLU A 106 -12.37 -3.88 7.44
N MET A 107 -12.02 -2.69 6.96
CA MET A 107 -12.90 -1.52 7.04
C MET A 107 -14.22 -1.71 6.29
N ALA A 108 -14.22 -2.41 5.15
CA ALA A 108 -15.44 -2.73 4.43
C ALA A 108 -16.34 -3.69 5.23
N ILE A 109 -15.77 -4.59 6.04
CA ILE A 109 -16.54 -5.47 6.95
C ILE A 109 -17.36 -4.64 7.92
N THR A 110 -16.71 -3.71 8.65
CA THR A 110 -17.38 -2.84 9.62
C THR A 110 -18.49 -2.00 8.99
N HIS A 111 -18.37 -1.65 7.71
CA HIS A 111 -19.39 -0.90 6.99
C HIS A 111 -20.52 -1.77 6.43
N ILE A 112 -20.23 -3.03 6.05
CA ILE A 112 -21.20 -3.99 5.51
C ILE A 112 -22.00 -4.70 6.62
N GLU A 113 -21.46 -4.79 7.85
CA GLU A 113 -22.17 -5.26 9.05
C GLU A 113 -23.55 -4.59 9.23
N GLN A 114 -23.69 -3.36 8.74
CA GLN A 114 -24.91 -2.59 8.84
C GLN A 114 -25.96 -2.91 7.77
N THR A 115 -25.64 -3.65 6.70
CA THR A 115 -26.55 -3.72 5.54
C THR A 115 -27.03 -5.12 5.13
N ILE A 116 -26.24 -6.13 4.76
CA ILE A 116 -26.83 -7.32 4.10
C ILE A 116 -26.00 -8.60 4.30
N SER A 117 -26.62 -9.63 4.88
CA SER A 117 -26.24 -11.07 4.85
C SER A 117 -25.42 -11.62 6.02
N PRO A 118 -25.82 -12.78 6.60
CA PRO A 118 -24.97 -13.52 7.54
C PRO A 118 -23.71 -14.04 6.83
N ASN A 119 -22.59 -14.08 7.56
CA ASN A 119 -21.25 -14.62 7.19
C ASN A 119 -20.31 -13.73 6.35
N HIS A 120 -20.59 -12.45 6.12
CA HIS A 120 -19.68 -11.56 5.37
C HIS A 120 -18.34 -11.31 6.12
N GLU A 121 -18.37 -11.22 7.45
CA GLU A 121 -17.18 -11.06 8.30
C GLU A 121 -16.18 -12.21 8.10
N THR A 122 -16.63 -13.46 8.16
CA THR A 122 -15.76 -14.63 7.98
C THR A 122 -15.11 -14.66 6.61
N VAL A 123 -15.90 -14.46 5.53
CA VAL A 123 -15.41 -14.51 4.15
C VAL A 123 -14.38 -13.41 3.86
N LEU A 124 -14.61 -12.20 4.37
CA LEU A 124 -13.74 -11.05 4.13
C LEU A 124 -12.48 -11.09 5.01
N ASN A 125 -12.56 -11.58 6.25
CA ASN A 125 -11.37 -11.84 7.08
C ASN A 125 -10.46 -12.90 6.46
N GLU A 126 -11.04 -13.98 5.91
CA GLU A 126 -10.28 -14.98 5.15
C GLU A 126 -9.64 -14.36 3.90
N TYR A 127 -10.33 -13.46 3.21
CA TYR A 127 -9.79 -12.75 2.05
C TYR A 127 -8.62 -11.82 2.42
N ALA A 128 -8.76 -11.04 3.50
CA ALA A 128 -7.69 -10.19 4.03
C ALA A 128 -6.45 -11.01 4.42
N ALA A 129 -6.65 -12.17 5.07
CA ALA A 129 -5.57 -13.09 5.40
C ALA A 129 -4.87 -13.65 4.15
N LYS A 130 -5.65 -13.97 3.10
CA LYS A 130 -5.11 -14.46 1.83
C LYS A 130 -4.24 -13.41 1.14
N ILE A 131 -4.65 -12.13 1.15
CA ILE A 131 -3.85 -11.02 0.62
C ILE A 131 -2.48 -10.94 1.31
N ARG A 132 -2.45 -11.06 2.64
CA ARG A 132 -1.19 -11.07 3.42
C ARG A 132 -0.33 -12.29 3.08
N GLN A 133 -0.94 -13.46 2.91
CA GLN A 133 -0.24 -14.70 2.60
C GLN A 133 0.36 -14.70 1.19
N GLU A 134 -0.32 -14.09 0.21
CA GLU A 134 0.16 -13.95 -1.16
C GLU A 134 1.34 -12.98 -1.27
N ALA A 135 1.40 -11.96 -0.42
CA ALA A 135 2.53 -11.01 -0.39
C ALA A 135 3.77 -11.53 0.38
N ALA A 136 3.62 -12.60 1.16
CA ALA A 136 4.71 -13.25 1.89
C ALA A 136 5.32 -14.45 1.13
N LYS A 137 4.86 -14.69 -0.10
CA LYS A 137 5.36 -15.73 -1.00
C LYS A 137 6.34 -15.14 -2.01
#